data_AF-A0A226D5Y5-F1
#
_entry.id   AF-A0A226D5Y5-F1
#
_cell.length_a   1.000
_cell.length_b   1.000
_cell.length_c   1.000
_cell.angle_alpha   90.00
_cell.angle_beta   90.00
_cell.angle_gamma   90.00
#
_symmetry.space_group_name_H-M   'P 1'
#
loop_
_entity.id
_entity.type
_entity.pdbx_description
1 polymer ?
#
loop_
_entity_poly.entity_id
_entity_poly.type
_entity_poly.pdbx_seq_one_letter_code
_entity_poly.pdbx_strand_id
1 'polypeptide(L)'
;MFHSEFLSLLKLHIKICQFLQCVAISWDEKEEISIQTRSLKQARSFKWQCTLSLIYCGAMFLHTSFGRLSQTDKFQGAVFLTVAILATASRLVMDNSGVQMLNTLLKFEKNVIQGYPQAPPRFSDKIMAMFIQLCEISVPLIPLLQLTLLTYEPCTAPFLLSMDPTCKIVMVSRCIKLVQWTFSLAVHLFETWLWLTFMYSASVWVAYVLFAGIMCILS
;
A
#
# COMPACT_ATOMS: atom_id res chain seq x y z
N MET A 1 12.80 -17.65 -11.46
CA MET A 1 12.59 -16.19 -11.44
C MET A 1 12.01 -15.68 -10.11
N PHE A 2 10.86 -16.18 -9.67
CA PHE A 2 10.26 -15.82 -8.38
C PHE A 2 11.16 -16.19 -7.20
N HIS A 3 11.73 -17.39 -7.18
CA HIS A 3 12.60 -17.86 -6.11
C HIS A 3 13.99 -17.22 -6.16
N SER A 4 14.50 -16.94 -7.38
CA SER A 4 15.86 -16.43 -7.60
C SER A 4 15.99 -14.91 -7.45
N GLU A 5 15.00 -14.14 -7.96
CA GLU A 5 15.07 -12.67 -7.99
C GLU A 5 14.02 -12.00 -7.11
N PHE A 6 12.79 -12.54 -7.07
CA PHE A 6 11.70 -11.89 -6.33
C PHE A 6 11.59 -12.29 -4.87
N LEU A 7 12.11 -13.44 -4.48
CA LEU A 7 11.92 -13.97 -3.14
C LEU A 7 12.55 -13.07 -2.08
N SER A 8 13.74 -12.54 -2.34
CA SER A 8 14.43 -11.62 -1.42
C SER A 8 13.64 -10.32 -1.23
N LEU A 9 13.15 -9.75 -2.34
CA LEU A 9 12.29 -8.56 -2.35
C LEU A 9 10.97 -8.82 -1.64
N LEU A 10 10.30 -9.94 -1.93
CA LEU A 10 9.06 -10.34 -1.27
C LEU A 10 9.25 -10.54 0.24
N LYS A 11 10.33 -11.22 0.67
CA LYS A 11 10.64 -11.40 2.09
C LYS A 11 10.84 -10.04 2.78
N LEU A 12 11.57 -9.13 2.16
CA LEU A 12 11.75 -7.76 2.67
C LEU A 12 10.41 -7.03 2.76
N HIS A 13 9.61 -7.09 1.71
CA HIS A 13 8.31 -6.45 1.62
C HIS A 13 7.35 -6.96 2.71
N ILE A 14 7.27 -8.28 2.90
CA ILE A 14 6.46 -8.90 3.95
C ILE A 14 6.95 -8.45 5.34
N LYS A 15 8.27 -8.40 5.58
CA LYS A 15 8.81 -7.88 6.86
C LYS A 15 8.39 -6.44 7.13
N ILE A 16 8.42 -5.59 6.10
CA ILE A 16 7.93 -4.20 6.21
C ILE A 16 6.42 -4.18 6.49
N CYS A 17 5.63 -4.99 5.78
CA CYS A 17 4.19 -5.09 5.99
C CYS A 17 3.83 -5.58 7.40
N GLN A 18 4.62 -6.51 7.96
CA GLN A 18 4.47 -6.98 9.33
C GLN A 18 4.79 -5.89 10.35
N PHE A 19 5.87 -5.13 10.13
CA PHE A 19 6.22 -3.98 10.94
C PHE A 19 5.10 -2.94 10.94
N LEU A 20 4.54 -2.64 9.77
CA LEU A 20 3.40 -1.75 9.60
C LEU A 20 2.05 -2.36 10.02
N GLN A 21 2.01 -3.67 10.29
CA GLN A 21 0.81 -4.45 10.60
C GLN A 21 -0.29 -4.37 9.51
N CYS A 22 0.11 -4.10 8.27
CA CYS A 22 -0.82 -3.87 7.15
C CYS A 22 -1.21 -5.13 6.38
N VAL A 23 -0.66 -6.28 6.77
CA VAL A 23 -0.96 -7.60 6.21
C VAL A 23 -0.91 -8.65 7.33
N ALA A 24 -1.83 -9.63 7.30
CA ALA A 24 -1.90 -10.74 8.26
C ALA A 24 -1.07 -11.97 7.83
N ILE A 25 0.10 -11.73 7.23
CA ILE A 25 1.00 -12.77 6.71
C ILE A 25 2.25 -12.86 7.57
N SER A 26 2.72 -14.08 7.75
CA SER A 26 4.07 -14.38 8.23
C SER A 26 4.81 -15.34 7.32
N TRP A 27 6.09 -15.07 7.11
CA TRP A 27 6.96 -15.94 6.36
C TRP A 27 7.44 -17.10 7.24
N ASP A 28 7.25 -18.34 6.80
CA ASP A 28 7.80 -19.53 7.45
C ASP A 28 9.09 -19.96 6.75
N GLU A 29 10.23 -19.83 7.44
CA GLU A 29 11.54 -20.20 6.89
C GLU A 29 11.71 -21.72 6.73
N LYS A 30 10.93 -22.55 7.45
CA LYS A 30 11.06 -24.02 7.35
C LYS A 30 10.45 -24.55 6.06
N GLU A 31 9.27 -24.05 5.76
CA GLU A 31 8.45 -24.50 4.64
C GLU A 31 8.63 -23.61 3.39
N GLU A 32 9.31 -22.47 3.52
CA GLU A 32 9.46 -21.43 2.50
C GLU A 32 8.13 -20.94 1.91
N ILE A 33 7.11 -20.85 2.77
CA ILE A 33 5.76 -20.42 2.42
C ILE A 33 5.30 -19.27 3.30
N SER A 34 4.31 -18.54 2.81
CA SER A 34 3.58 -17.53 3.56
C SER A 34 2.45 -18.19 4.36
N ILE A 35 2.49 -18.13 5.68
CA ILE A 35 1.42 -18.61 6.56
C ILE A 35 0.64 -17.45 7.13
N GLN A 36 -0.66 -17.64 7.36
CA GLN A 36 -1.46 -16.65 8.07
C GLN A 36 -0.93 -16.47 9.49
N THR A 37 -0.81 -15.22 9.92
CA THR A 37 -0.29 -14.90 11.26
C THR A 37 -1.17 -15.53 12.36
N ARG A 38 -0.54 -16.23 13.32
CA ARG A 38 -1.22 -16.78 14.51
C ARG A 38 -1.43 -15.78 15.65
N SER A 39 -0.80 -14.60 15.57
CA SER A 39 -0.89 -13.55 16.60
C SER A 39 -2.25 -12.85 16.58
N LEU A 40 -3.04 -13.02 17.64
CA LEU A 40 -4.30 -12.31 17.86
C LEU A 40 -4.13 -10.78 17.86
N LYS A 41 -2.99 -10.27 18.33
CA LYS A 41 -2.69 -8.83 18.35
C LYS A 41 -2.56 -8.28 16.93
N GLN A 42 -1.82 -8.98 16.06
CA GLN A 42 -1.65 -8.57 14.66
C GLN A 42 -2.98 -8.69 13.90
N ALA A 43 -3.73 -9.77 14.09
CA ALA A 43 -5.05 -9.93 13.48
C ALA A 43 -6.03 -8.82 13.91
N ARG A 44 -6.02 -8.43 15.20
CA ARG A 44 -6.82 -7.30 15.68
C ARG A 44 -6.36 -5.98 15.08
N SER A 45 -5.05 -5.73 15.00
CA SER A 45 -4.51 -4.51 14.41
C SER A 45 -4.87 -4.40 12.92
N PHE A 46 -4.70 -5.49 12.16
CA PHE A 46 -5.08 -5.56 10.75
C PHE A 46 -6.56 -5.26 10.55
N LYS A 47 -7.46 -5.87 11.35
CA LYS A 47 -8.89 -5.55 11.31
C LYS A 47 -9.17 -4.07 11.59
N TRP A 48 -8.45 -3.48 12.55
CA TRP A 48 -8.56 -2.05 12.83
C TRP A 48 -8.12 -1.21 11.63
N GLN A 49 -7.01 -1.56 10.98
CA GLN A 49 -6.56 -0.87 9.77
C GLN A 49 -7.56 -1.00 8.62
N CYS A 50 -8.19 -2.15 8.43
CA CYS A 50 -9.24 -2.33 7.42
C CYS A 50 -10.45 -1.42 7.70
N THR A 51 -10.93 -1.38 8.95
CA THR A 51 -12.03 -0.47 9.34
C THR A 51 -11.63 0.99 9.13
N LEU A 52 -10.41 1.37 9.52
CA LEU A 52 -9.90 2.72 9.32
C LEU A 52 -9.81 3.07 7.82
N SER A 53 -9.45 2.10 6.98
CA SER A 53 -9.39 2.29 5.53
C SER A 53 -10.76 2.58 4.92
N LEU A 54 -11.77 1.83 5.36
CA LEU A 54 -13.16 2.04 4.95
C LEU A 54 -13.68 3.41 5.37
N ILE A 55 -13.42 3.81 6.62
CA ILE A 55 -13.81 5.14 7.12
C ILE A 55 -13.13 6.23 6.30
N TYR A 56 -11.82 6.10 6.05
CA TYR A 56 -11.05 7.06 5.26
C TYR A 56 -11.55 7.17 3.81
N CYS A 57 -11.78 6.04 3.13
CA CYS A 57 -12.36 6.03 1.79
C CYS A 57 -13.74 6.68 1.76
N GLY A 58 -14.59 6.40 2.76
CA GLY A 58 -15.91 7.02 2.90
C GLY A 58 -15.80 8.54 3.08
N ALA A 59 -14.91 9.01 3.94
CA ALA A 59 -14.66 10.43 4.15
C ALA A 59 -14.16 11.12 2.87
N MET A 60 -13.18 10.52 2.18
CA MET A 60 -12.68 11.03 0.90
C MET A 60 -13.77 11.07 -0.18
N PHE A 61 -14.62 10.04 -0.27
CA PHE A 61 -15.72 9.98 -1.22
C PHE A 61 -16.73 11.09 -0.96
N LEU A 62 -17.15 11.28 0.30
CA LEU A 62 -18.08 12.32 0.69
C LEU A 62 -17.50 13.72 0.42
N HIS A 63 -16.23 13.94 0.77
CA HIS A 63 -15.54 15.21 0.53
C HIS A 63 -15.36 15.51 -0.96
N THR A 64 -14.99 14.51 -1.77
CA THR A 64 -14.83 14.68 -3.22
C THR A 64 -16.18 14.92 -3.93
N SER A 65 -17.22 14.19 -3.51
CA SER A 65 -18.54 14.24 -4.17
C SER A 65 -19.38 15.44 -3.75
N PHE A 66 -19.45 15.72 -2.45
CA PHE A 66 -20.34 16.72 -1.87
C PHE A 66 -19.59 17.96 -1.33
N GLY A 67 -18.26 17.92 -1.25
CA GLY A 67 -17.47 19.04 -0.79
C GLY A 67 -17.46 20.21 -1.77
N ARG A 68 -17.21 21.41 -1.22
CA ARG A 68 -17.03 22.66 -1.97
C ARG A 68 -15.63 22.76 -2.58
N LEU A 69 -15.23 21.71 -3.29
CA LEU A 69 -13.96 21.64 -4.00
C LEU A 69 -14.08 22.25 -5.40
N SER A 70 -13.00 22.84 -5.88
CA SER A 70 -12.91 23.25 -7.28
C SER A 70 -12.94 22.02 -8.20
N GLN A 71 -13.23 22.20 -9.48
CA GLN A 71 -13.25 21.07 -10.42
C GLN A 71 -11.89 20.36 -10.51
N THR A 72 -10.79 21.11 -10.47
CA THR A 72 -9.43 20.55 -10.46
C THR A 72 -9.16 19.72 -9.21
N ASP A 73 -9.57 20.23 -8.04
CA ASP A 73 -9.42 19.50 -6.77
C ASP A 73 -10.25 18.22 -6.75
N LYS A 74 -11.43 18.22 -7.38
CA LYS A 74 -12.26 17.02 -7.53
C LYS A 74 -11.59 15.97 -8.41
N PHE A 75 -10.98 16.36 -9.52
CA PHE A 75 -10.24 15.42 -10.38
C PHE A 75 -9.04 14.83 -9.64
N GLN A 76 -8.26 15.66 -8.94
CA GLN A 76 -7.16 15.17 -8.12
C GLN A 76 -7.67 14.22 -7.02
N GLY A 77 -8.71 14.63 -6.30
CA GLY A 77 -9.35 13.82 -5.26
C GLY A 77 -9.87 12.47 -5.78
N ALA A 78 -10.43 12.43 -6.99
CA ALA A 78 -10.93 11.21 -7.62
C ALA A 78 -9.81 10.20 -7.92
N VAL A 79 -8.61 10.65 -8.31
CA VAL A 79 -7.45 9.77 -8.53
C VAL A 79 -7.04 9.10 -7.22
N PHE A 80 -6.83 9.89 -6.16
CA PHE A 80 -6.47 9.36 -4.85
C PHE A 80 -7.59 8.47 -4.28
N LEU A 81 -8.86 8.84 -4.46
CA LEU A 81 -10.00 8.03 -4.04
C LEU A 81 -10.03 6.67 -4.75
N THR A 82 -9.73 6.63 -6.04
CA THR A 82 -9.67 5.38 -6.81
C THR A 82 -8.57 4.47 -6.26
N VAL A 83 -7.38 5.02 -5.99
CA VAL A 83 -6.28 4.26 -5.38
C VAL A 83 -6.66 3.75 -3.98
N ALA A 84 -7.30 4.60 -3.16
CA ALA A 84 -7.74 4.24 -1.83
C ALA A 84 -8.80 3.12 -1.85
N ILE A 85 -9.75 3.17 -2.78
CA ILE A 85 -10.75 2.11 -3.00
C ILE A 85 -10.08 0.81 -3.42
N LEU A 86 -9.16 0.85 -4.40
CA LEU A 86 -8.45 -0.35 -4.86
C LEU A 86 -7.61 -0.98 -3.75
N ALA A 87 -6.87 -0.17 -2.99
CA ALA A 87 -6.08 -0.64 -1.86
C ALA A 87 -6.98 -1.24 -0.76
N THR A 88 -8.09 -0.59 -0.44
CA THR A 88 -9.05 -1.09 0.55
C THR A 88 -9.71 -2.38 0.07
N ALA A 89 -10.11 -2.46 -1.20
CA ALA A 89 -10.67 -3.67 -1.79
C ALA A 89 -9.68 -4.83 -1.76
N SER A 90 -8.41 -4.58 -2.09
CA SER A 90 -7.36 -5.60 -2.02
C SER A 90 -7.20 -6.17 -0.61
N ARG A 91 -7.32 -5.33 0.43
CA ARG A 91 -7.27 -5.77 1.84
C ARG A 91 -8.44 -6.66 2.24
N LEU A 92 -9.63 -6.32 1.78
CA LEU A 92 -10.86 -7.02 2.16
C LEU A 92 -11.02 -8.36 1.43
N VAL A 93 -10.60 -8.42 0.17
CA VAL A 93 -10.80 -9.62 -0.68
C VAL A 93 -9.66 -10.64 -0.53
N MET A 94 -8.41 -10.18 -0.37
CA MET A 94 -7.22 -11.03 -0.56
C MET A 94 -6.63 -11.65 0.72
N ASP A 95 -7.25 -11.48 1.89
CA ASP A 95 -6.62 -11.91 3.15
C ASP A 95 -6.30 -13.42 3.19
N ASN A 96 -7.23 -14.28 2.76
CA ASN A 96 -7.00 -15.73 2.71
C ASN A 96 -6.64 -16.24 1.30
N SER A 97 -7.37 -15.75 0.29
CA SER A 97 -7.21 -16.18 -1.10
C SER A 97 -5.87 -15.74 -1.69
N GLY A 98 -5.42 -14.53 -1.36
CA GLY A 98 -4.15 -13.99 -1.82
C GLY A 98 -2.96 -14.79 -1.29
N VAL A 99 -2.98 -15.17 -0.02
CA VAL A 99 -1.93 -15.99 0.60
C VAL A 99 -1.85 -17.36 -0.05
N GLN A 100 -3.02 -17.98 -0.27
CA GLN A 100 -3.09 -19.27 -0.96
C GLN A 100 -2.55 -19.15 -2.39
N MET A 101 -2.92 -18.10 -3.14
CA MET A 101 -2.41 -17.88 -4.49
C MET A 101 -0.90 -17.68 -4.49
N LEU A 102 -0.37 -16.84 -3.60
CA LEU A 102 1.07 -16.61 -3.46
C LEU A 102 1.82 -17.91 -3.16
N ASN A 103 1.31 -18.72 -2.23
CA ASN A 103 1.90 -20.02 -1.92
C ASN A 103 1.83 -21.01 -3.08
N THR A 104 0.73 -21.01 -3.83
CA THR A 104 0.59 -21.85 -5.02
C THR A 104 1.61 -21.45 -6.08
N LEU A 105 1.84 -20.15 -6.30
CA LEU A 105 2.88 -19.66 -7.23
C LEU A 105 4.28 -20.08 -6.78
N LEU A 106 4.60 -19.90 -5.48
CA LEU A 106 5.89 -20.33 -4.92
C LEU A 106 6.11 -21.85 -5.06
N LYS A 107 5.07 -22.65 -4.76
CA LYS A 107 5.12 -24.12 -4.90
C LYS A 107 5.21 -24.56 -6.35
N PHE A 108 4.47 -23.90 -7.25
CA PHE A 108 4.51 -24.18 -8.68
C PHE A 108 5.92 -23.97 -9.22
N GLU A 109 6.54 -22.83 -8.93
CA GLU A 109 7.90 -22.59 -9.39
C GLU A 109 8.90 -23.58 -8.78
N LYS A 110 8.82 -23.83 -7.46
CA LYS A 110 9.73 -24.75 -6.78
C LYS A 110 9.62 -26.18 -7.30
N ASN A 111 8.41 -26.69 -7.53
CA ASN A 111 8.21 -28.10 -7.86
C ASN A 111 8.17 -28.37 -9.36
N VAL A 112 7.69 -27.42 -10.16
CA VAL A 112 7.52 -27.59 -11.61
C VAL A 112 8.72 -27.01 -12.33
N ILE A 113 9.04 -25.72 -12.13
CA ILE A 113 10.05 -25.02 -12.92
C ILE A 113 11.47 -25.47 -12.58
N GLN A 114 11.81 -25.67 -11.30
CA GLN A 114 13.16 -26.10 -10.91
C GLN A 114 13.51 -27.53 -11.38
N GLY A 115 12.52 -28.35 -11.76
CA GLY A 115 12.74 -29.69 -12.31
C GLY A 115 13.19 -29.70 -13.78
N TYR A 116 13.10 -28.57 -14.48
CA TYR A 116 13.53 -28.44 -15.88
C TYR A 116 14.86 -27.70 -15.99
N PRO A 117 15.68 -27.98 -17.04
CA PRO A 117 16.89 -27.22 -17.29
C PRO A 117 16.52 -25.74 -17.45
N GLN A 118 17.14 -24.87 -16.63
CA GLN A 118 16.80 -23.45 -16.62
C GLN A 118 17.17 -22.83 -17.97
N ALA A 119 16.15 -22.38 -18.69
CA ALA A 119 16.35 -21.56 -19.88
C ALA A 119 17.05 -20.26 -19.48
N PRO A 120 17.94 -19.72 -20.33
CA PRO A 120 18.55 -18.42 -20.07
C PRO A 120 17.43 -17.36 -19.92
N PRO A 121 17.58 -16.41 -18.99
CA PRO A 121 16.56 -15.40 -18.72
C PRO A 121 16.24 -14.62 -19.99
N ARG A 122 14.95 -14.53 -20.33
CA ARG A 122 14.48 -13.77 -21.48
C ARG A 122 14.58 -12.29 -21.18
N PHE A 123 14.63 -11.46 -22.22
CA PHE A 123 14.60 -10.01 -22.07
C PHE A 123 13.36 -9.52 -21.30
N SER A 124 12.21 -10.18 -21.51
CA SER A 124 10.97 -9.91 -20.79
C SER A 124 11.11 -10.10 -19.27
N ASP A 125 11.88 -11.09 -18.83
CA ASP A 125 12.09 -11.39 -17.42
C ASP A 125 12.84 -10.22 -16.75
N LYS A 126 13.91 -9.74 -17.39
CA LYS A 126 14.67 -8.59 -16.90
C LYS A 126 13.84 -7.31 -16.82
N ILE A 127 12.95 -7.07 -17.79
CA ILE A 127 12.04 -5.92 -17.78
C ILE A 127 11.08 -6.02 -16.59
N MET A 128 10.45 -7.18 -16.38
CA MET A 128 9.52 -7.34 -15.26
C MET A 128 10.24 -7.17 -13.93
N ALA A 129 11.46 -7.67 -13.80
CA ALA A 129 12.23 -7.52 -12.58
C ALA A 129 12.51 -6.05 -12.26
N MET A 130 12.94 -5.28 -13.26
CA MET A 130 13.12 -3.83 -13.13
C MET A 130 11.80 -3.11 -12.79
N PHE A 131 10.69 -3.53 -13.40
CA PHE A 131 9.36 -2.98 -13.12
C PHE A 131 8.93 -3.22 -11.66
N ILE A 132 9.07 -4.44 -11.15
CA ILE A 132 8.73 -4.76 -9.75
C ILE A 132 9.62 -3.96 -8.78
N GLN A 133 10.92 -3.82 -9.06
CA GLN A 133 11.81 -2.97 -8.26
C GLN A 133 11.38 -1.50 -8.28
N LEU A 134 10.94 -0.99 -9.44
CA LEU A 134 10.40 0.36 -9.54
C LEU A 134 9.11 0.51 -8.71
N CYS A 135 8.23 -0.48 -8.75
CA CYS A 135 7.04 -0.52 -7.90
C CYS A 135 7.41 -0.48 -6.41
N GLU A 136 8.36 -1.32 -5.97
CA GLU A 136 8.85 -1.34 -4.59
C GLU A 136 9.39 0.01 -4.11
N ILE A 137 10.14 0.71 -4.96
CA ILE A 137 10.66 2.06 -4.63
C ILE A 137 9.53 3.09 -4.62
N SER A 138 8.55 2.96 -5.51
CA SER A 138 7.42 3.90 -5.62
C SER A 138 6.48 3.84 -4.40
N VAL A 139 6.32 2.67 -3.79
CA VAL A 139 5.41 2.42 -2.66
C VAL A 139 5.67 3.36 -1.47
N PRO A 140 6.90 3.50 -0.94
CA PRO A 140 7.20 4.49 0.09
C PRO A 140 7.39 5.90 -0.46
N LEU A 141 7.81 6.05 -1.71
CA LEU A 141 8.07 7.37 -2.30
C LEU A 141 6.79 8.20 -2.42
N ILE A 142 5.66 7.61 -2.83
CA ILE A 142 4.39 8.33 -2.99
C ILE A 142 3.91 8.96 -1.65
N PRO A 143 3.80 8.22 -0.53
CA PRO A 143 3.48 8.82 0.78
C PRO A 143 4.49 9.88 1.24
N LEU A 144 5.78 9.74 0.93
CA LEU A 144 6.79 10.75 1.28
C LEU A 144 6.63 12.05 0.48
N LEU A 145 6.32 11.93 -0.82
CA LEU A 145 5.98 13.07 -1.67
C LEU A 145 4.68 13.74 -1.21
N GLN A 146 3.68 12.94 -0.80
CA GLN A 146 2.46 13.45 -0.18
C GLN A 146 2.74 14.20 1.13
N LEU A 147 3.60 13.67 2.01
CA LEU A 147 4.00 14.36 3.24
C LEU A 147 4.67 15.70 2.94
N THR A 148 5.53 15.71 1.91
CA THR A 148 6.19 16.93 1.43
C THR A 148 5.16 17.94 0.95
N LEU A 149 4.22 17.51 0.09
CA LEU A 149 3.13 18.34 -0.40
C LEU A 149 2.31 18.93 0.74
N LEU A 150 1.91 18.11 1.72
CA LEU A 150 1.13 18.55 2.88
C LEU A 150 1.90 19.52 3.79
N THR A 151 3.22 19.39 3.85
CA THR A 151 4.06 20.32 4.62
C THR A 151 4.10 21.71 3.98
N TYR A 152 4.04 21.79 2.65
CA TYR A 152 3.97 23.07 1.93
C TYR A 152 2.55 23.62 1.80
N GLU A 153 1.57 22.75 1.53
CA GLU A 153 0.16 23.09 1.32
C GLU A 153 -0.76 22.16 2.13
N PRO A 154 -0.95 22.44 3.43
CA PRO A 154 -1.69 21.55 4.34
C PRO A 154 -3.19 21.44 4.03
N CYS A 155 -3.75 22.40 3.29
CA CYS A 155 -5.17 22.43 2.94
C CYS A 155 -5.46 21.86 1.53
N THR A 156 -4.53 21.12 0.94
CA THR A 156 -4.69 20.54 -0.40
C THR A 156 -5.62 19.33 -0.35
N ALA A 157 -6.58 19.27 -1.27
CA ALA A 157 -7.50 18.13 -1.39
C ALA A 157 -6.76 16.88 -1.91
N PRO A 158 -7.18 15.66 -1.53
CA PRO A 158 -8.36 15.27 -0.73
C PRO A 158 -8.03 14.90 0.73
N PHE A 159 -7.00 15.51 1.31
CA PHE A 159 -6.44 15.12 2.61
C PHE A 159 -7.28 15.63 3.79
N LEU A 160 -7.17 14.99 4.96
CA LEU A 160 -8.02 15.24 6.15
C LEU A 160 -8.14 16.72 6.52
N LEU A 161 -7.04 17.48 6.51
CA LEU A 161 -7.08 18.90 6.84
C LEU A 161 -7.84 19.75 5.82
N SER A 162 -7.86 19.34 4.55
CA SER A 162 -8.67 20.01 3.51
C SER A 162 -10.18 19.80 3.70
N MET A 163 -10.58 18.85 4.55
CA MET A 163 -11.98 18.61 4.89
C MET A 163 -12.51 19.64 5.90
N ASP A 164 -11.62 20.32 6.62
CA ASP A 164 -12.01 21.39 7.53
C ASP A 164 -12.17 22.73 6.76
N PRO A 165 -13.38 23.33 6.73
CA PRO A 165 -13.60 24.61 6.06
C PRO A 165 -12.77 25.76 6.64
N THR A 166 -12.28 25.62 7.88
CA THR A 166 -11.51 26.63 8.59
C THR A 166 -10.00 26.50 8.38
N CYS A 167 -9.52 25.47 7.67
CA CYS A 167 -8.08 25.19 7.48
C CYS A 167 -7.28 26.43 7.07
N LYS A 168 -7.77 27.20 6.08
CA LYS A 168 -7.08 28.42 5.59
C LYS A 168 -7.08 29.55 6.63
N ILE A 169 -8.18 29.71 7.37
CA ILE A 169 -8.33 30.77 8.38
C ILE A 169 -7.40 30.49 9.56
N VAL A 170 -7.38 29.23 9.99
CA VAL A 170 -6.56 28.76 11.11
C VAL A 170 -5.07 28.92 10.79
N MET A 171 -4.62 28.62 9.56
CA MET A 171 -3.21 28.80 9.14
C MET A 171 -2.71 30.25 9.14
N VAL A 172 -3.59 31.24 8.97
CA VAL A 172 -3.20 32.67 8.97
C VAL A 172 -3.09 33.25 10.38
N SER A 173 -3.76 32.63 11.36
CA SER A 173 -3.88 33.19 12.71
C SER A 173 -2.59 33.01 13.53
N ARG A 174 -1.93 34.13 13.89
CA ARG A 174 -0.57 34.12 14.49
C ARG A 174 -0.50 33.81 16.00
N CYS A 175 -1.63 33.70 16.71
CA CYS A 175 -1.66 33.65 18.18
C CYS A 175 -1.45 32.25 18.80
N ILE A 176 -1.59 31.15 18.04
CA ILE A 176 -1.51 29.77 18.57
C ILE A 176 -0.56 28.91 17.71
N LYS A 177 0.63 29.42 17.40
CA LYS A 177 1.52 28.76 16.42
C LYS A 177 1.98 27.37 16.83
N LEU A 178 2.31 27.14 18.11
CA LEU A 178 2.92 25.88 18.54
C LEU A 178 1.93 24.71 18.55
N VAL A 179 0.77 24.89 19.21
CA VAL A 179 -0.27 23.84 19.33
C VAL A 179 -0.87 23.49 17.96
N GLN A 180 -1.03 24.49 17.09
CA GLN A 180 -1.54 24.27 15.75
C GLN A 180 -0.53 23.55 14.86
N TRP A 181 0.75 23.93 14.94
CA TRP A 181 1.81 23.25 14.19
C TRP A 181 1.95 21.79 14.61
N THR A 182 1.92 21.49 15.92
CA THR A 182 1.97 20.11 16.40
C THR A 182 0.75 19.31 15.97
N PHE A 183 -0.45 19.88 16.02
CA PHE A 183 -1.66 19.22 15.53
C PHE A 183 -1.60 18.94 14.02
N SER A 184 -1.20 19.92 13.22
CA SER A 184 -1.06 19.75 11.76
C SER A 184 -0.04 18.68 11.41
N LEU A 185 1.12 18.69 12.08
CA LEU A 185 2.15 17.68 11.89
C LEU A 185 1.65 16.28 12.27
N ALA A 186 0.90 16.16 13.37
CA ALA A 186 0.32 14.89 13.78
C ALA A 186 -0.67 14.35 12.73
N VAL A 187 -1.52 15.20 12.15
CA VAL A 187 -2.44 14.80 11.08
C VAL A 187 -1.68 14.38 9.82
N HIS A 188 -0.64 15.12 9.41
CA HIS A 188 0.17 14.76 8.26
C HIS A 188 0.90 13.43 8.44
N LEU A 189 1.49 13.19 9.63
CA LEU A 189 2.14 11.92 9.95
C LEU A 189 1.14 10.77 9.97
N PHE A 190 -0.04 10.99 10.53
CA PHE A 190 -1.12 10.00 10.56
C PHE A 190 -1.59 9.64 9.15
N GLU A 191 -1.83 10.64 8.30
CA GLU A 191 -2.19 10.40 6.90
C GLU A 191 -1.10 9.69 6.11
N THR A 192 0.15 10.11 6.28
CA THR A 192 1.30 9.49 5.62
C THR A 192 1.42 8.03 6.04
N TRP A 193 1.26 7.75 7.33
CA TRP A 193 1.25 6.39 7.84
C TRP A 193 0.09 5.57 7.23
N LEU A 194 -1.11 6.14 7.16
CA LEU A 194 -2.27 5.47 6.57
C LEU A 194 -2.02 5.11 5.10
N TRP A 195 -1.56 6.07 4.30
CA TRP A 195 -1.21 5.87 2.89
C TRP A 195 -0.07 4.88 2.69
N LEU A 196 0.96 4.93 3.54
CA LEU A 196 2.03 3.95 3.54
C LEU A 196 1.48 2.54 3.74
N THR A 197 0.58 2.34 4.72
CA THR A 197 -0.05 1.04 4.92
C THR A 197 -0.84 0.62 3.69
N PHE A 198 -1.62 1.53 3.06
CA PHE A 198 -2.45 1.22 1.89
C PHE A 198 -1.60 0.72 0.74
N MET A 199 -0.55 1.48 0.41
CA MET A 199 0.33 1.19 -0.71
C MET A 199 1.05 -0.14 -0.50
N TYR A 200 1.67 -0.37 0.66
CA TYR A 200 2.35 -1.64 0.96
C TYR A 200 1.40 -2.85 0.90
N SER A 201 0.20 -2.71 1.49
CA SER A 201 -0.77 -3.80 1.49
C SER A 201 -1.26 -4.15 0.08
N ALA A 202 -1.54 -3.14 -0.75
CA ALA A 202 -1.98 -3.33 -2.13
C ALA A 202 -0.85 -3.87 -3.04
N SER A 203 0.37 -3.39 -2.86
CA SER A 203 1.52 -3.77 -3.69
C SER A 203 1.89 -5.24 -3.55
N VAL A 204 1.71 -5.87 -2.37
CA VAL A 204 1.92 -7.32 -2.23
C VAL A 204 1.11 -8.08 -3.28
N TRP A 205 -0.16 -7.74 -3.41
CA TRP A 205 -1.08 -8.45 -4.30
C TRP A 205 -0.86 -8.09 -5.77
N VAL A 206 -0.67 -6.80 -6.05
CA VAL A 206 -0.49 -6.35 -7.44
C VAL A 206 0.88 -6.77 -7.98
N ALA A 207 1.97 -6.52 -7.25
CA ALA A 207 3.32 -6.82 -7.74
C ALA A 207 3.61 -8.33 -7.76
N TYR A 208 3.34 -9.04 -6.66
CA TYR A 208 3.77 -10.43 -6.54
C TYR A 208 2.70 -11.43 -6.98
N VAL A 209 1.42 -11.19 -6.71
CA VAL A 209 0.39 -12.14 -7.13
C VAL A 209 0.01 -11.93 -8.60
N LEU A 210 -0.29 -10.69 -9.01
CA LEU A 210 -0.70 -10.42 -10.39
C LEU A 210 0.50 -10.43 -11.35
N PHE A 211 1.44 -9.50 -11.22
CA PHE A 211 2.51 -9.35 -12.21
C PHE A 211 3.51 -10.50 -12.20
N ALA A 212 4.05 -10.85 -11.03
CA ALA A 212 4.99 -11.97 -10.95
C ALA A 212 4.30 -13.32 -11.20
N GLY A 213 3.00 -13.45 -10.88
CA GLY A 213 2.20 -14.63 -11.24
C GLY A 213 2.02 -14.79 -12.75
N ILE A 214 1.70 -13.71 -13.48
CA ILE A 214 1.63 -13.72 -14.95
C ILE A 214 2.97 -14.16 -15.55
N MET A 215 4.09 -13.63 -15.06
CA MET A 215 5.41 -14.05 -15.55
C MET A 215 5.70 -15.51 -15.29
N CYS A 216 5.32 -16.02 -14.11
CA CYS A 216 5.52 -17.42 -13.75
C CYS A 216 4.73 -18.39 -14.66
N ILE A 217 3.59 -17.95 -15.20
CA ILE A 217 2.78 -18.74 -16.14
C ILE A 217 3.35 -18.65 -17.57
N LEU A 218 3.94 -17.51 -17.94
CA LEU A 218 4.50 -17.29 -19.28
C LEU A 218 5.91 -17.87 -19.48
N SER A 219 6.63 -18.17 -18.39
CA SER A 219 7.95 -18.79 -18.40
C SER A 219 7.89 -20.29 -18.62
#